data_AF-A0AA86U7P7-F1
#
_entry.id   AF-A0AA86U7P7-F1
#
_cell.length_a   1.000
_cell.length_b   1.000
_cell.length_c   1.000
_cell.angle_alpha   90.00
_cell.angle_beta   90.00
_cell.angle_gamma   90.00
#
_symmetry.space_group_name_H-M   'P 1'
#
loop_
_entity.id
_entity.type
_entity.pdbx_description
1 polymer ?
#
loop_
_entity_poly.entity_id
_entity_poly.type
_entity_poly.pdbx_seq_one_letter_code
_entity_poly.pdbx_strand_id
1 'polypeptide(L)'
;MTMISFDAIDNDFYQESFQVSNPVFTFMKQEVSFHETESSDAFKVFHNHLMVDIDSFLDNPNIVFSTMAQKISTEVQPSSDKFLWNQESQQIFAKIVTAIGLKGIKPKQITKWMPKRFKLNCQQIGSHLQKYKLRVQRDFQLYSFDQFENWMVPKHLQDPVVEALAAKWLDQRYQGTSQAELMKLSE
;
A
#
# COMPACT_ATOMS: atom_id res chain seq x y z
N MET A 1 -10.89 21.27 37.14
CA MET A 1 -11.57 20.47 36.12
C MET A 1 -10.89 20.81 34.81
N THR A 2 -9.88 20.05 34.44
CA THR A 2 -8.96 20.38 33.35
C THR A 2 -9.51 19.72 32.08
N MET A 3 -10.04 20.53 31.16
CA MET A 3 -10.43 20.05 29.84
C MET A 3 -9.18 19.87 28.99
N ILE A 4 -8.93 18.64 28.57
CA ILE A 4 -7.90 18.31 27.59
C ILE A 4 -8.58 18.39 26.22
N SER A 5 -8.18 19.38 25.42
CA SER A 5 -8.54 19.51 24.00
C SER A 5 -7.90 18.36 23.22
N PHE A 6 -8.71 17.60 22.49
CA PHE A 6 -8.22 16.70 21.44
C PHE A 6 -8.12 17.53 20.17
N ASP A 7 -6.92 18.06 19.92
CA ASP A 7 -6.62 18.72 18.66
C ASP A 7 -6.69 17.70 17.51
N ALA A 8 -7.22 18.18 16.38
CA ALA A 8 -7.43 17.42 15.17
C ALA A 8 -6.12 16.76 14.70
N ILE A 9 -6.17 15.45 14.45
CA ILE A 9 -5.09 14.73 13.78
C ILE A 9 -5.11 15.16 12.32
N ASP A 10 -4.23 16.09 11.96
CA ASP A 10 -4.01 16.54 10.59
C ASP A 10 -3.68 15.36 9.68
N ASN A 11 -4.52 15.19 8.66
CA ASN A 11 -4.39 14.16 7.62
C ASN A 11 -3.51 14.64 6.44
N ASP A 12 -2.76 15.73 6.61
CA ASP A 12 -2.11 16.48 5.53
C ASP A 12 -0.72 15.96 5.13
N PHE A 13 -0.27 14.81 5.64
CA PHE A 13 1.11 14.34 5.44
C PHE A 13 1.37 13.62 4.09
N TYR A 14 0.74 14.04 2.99
CA TYR A 14 0.84 13.39 1.67
C TYR A 14 1.59 14.19 0.58
N GLN A 15 2.35 15.23 0.91
CA GLN A 15 3.11 16.01 -0.10
C GLN A 15 4.57 16.30 0.27
N GLU A 16 5.35 15.28 0.63
CA GLU A 16 6.82 15.41 0.57
C GLU A 16 7.35 14.83 -0.75
N SER A 17 7.84 15.74 -1.60
CA SER A 17 8.53 15.45 -2.84
C SER A 17 9.95 14.96 -2.52
N PHE A 18 10.26 13.72 -2.94
CA PHE A 18 11.58 13.12 -2.76
C PHE A 18 12.50 13.46 -3.92
N GLN A 19 13.66 14.05 -3.63
CA GLN A 19 14.82 14.02 -4.52
C GLN A 19 15.56 12.70 -4.31
N VAL A 20 15.48 11.80 -5.29
CA VAL A 20 16.21 10.53 -5.29
C VAL A 20 17.49 10.73 -6.10
N SER A 21 18.65 10.60 -5.46
CA SER A 21 19.94 10.52 -6.14
C SER A 21 20.07 9.15 -6.82
N ASN A 22 20.24 9.15 -8.15
CA ASN A 22 20.36 7.96 -8.97
C ASN A 22 21.72 7.26 -8.77
N PRO A 23 21.77 5.99 -8.33
CA PRO A 23 22.96 5.17 -8.51
C PRO A 23 23.04 4.68 -9.96
N VAL A 24 24.24 4.79 -10.54
CA VAL A 24 24.58 4.31 -11.89
C VAL A 24 24.46 2.79 -11.94
N PHE A 25 23.38 2.30 -12.54
CA PHE A 25 23.14 0.88 -12.79
C PHE A 25 23.86 0.43 -14.07
N THR A 26 24.80 -0.51 -13.94
CA THR A 26 25.41 -1.19 -15.09
C THR A 26 24.46 -2.29 -15.57
N PHE A 27 23.86 -2.11 -16.74
CA PHE A 27 22.94 -3.06 -17.36
C PHE A 27 23.69 -4.26 -17.96
N MET A 28 23.52 -5.45 -17.38
CA MET A 28 23.72 -6.71 -18.10
C MET A 28 22.51 -6.96 -18.99
N LYS A 29 22.74 -7.06 -20.31
CA LYS A 29 21.71 -7.43 -21.29
C LYS A 29 21.31 -8.89 -21.08
N GLN A 30 20.17 -9.13 -20.43
CA GLN A 30 19.50 -10.41 -20.44
C GLN A 30 18.33 -10.32 -21.43
N GLU A 31 18.42 -11.08 -22.52
CA GLU A 31 17.34 -11.19 -23.50
C GLU A 31 16.20 -12.01 -22.89
N VAL A 32 15.18 -11.31 -22.40
CA VAL A 32 13.94 -11.92 -21.89
C VAL A 32 12.97 -12.03 -23.07
N SER A 33 12.71 -13.27 -23.52
CA SER A 33 11.63 -13.53 -24.48
C SER A 33 10.27 -13.34 -23.79
N PHE A 34 9.60 -12.23 -24.08
CA PHE A 34 8.24 -11.99 -23.62
C PHE A 34 7.27 -12.75 -24.53
N HIS A 35 6.58 -13.74 -23.96
CA HIS A 35 5.35 -14.27 -24.58
C HIS A 35 4.21 -13.29 -24.32
N GLU A 36 3.76 -12.59 -25.37
CA GLU A 36 2.57 -11.72 -25.34
C GLU A 36 1.30 -12.56 -25.12
N THR A 37 0.84 -12.64 -23.88
CA THR A 37 -0.51 -13.14 -23.57
C THR A 37 -1.49 -11.98 -23.60
N GLU A 38 -2.47 -12.02 -24.51
CA GLU A 38 -3.83 -11.39 -24.65
C GLU A 38 -4.21 -10.05 -23.96
N SER A 39 -3.47 -9.57 -22.97
CA SER A 39 -3.45 -8.19 -22.45
C SER A 39 -2.96 -7.15 -23.47
N SER A 40 -2.58 -7.61 -24.67
CA SER A 40 -2.01 -6.83 -25.77
C SER A 40 -2.98 -5.80 -26.33
N ASP A 41 -4.25 -6.13 -26.54
CA ASP A 41 -5.09 -5.30 -27.41
C ASP A 41 -5.67 -4.09 -26.70
N ALA A 42 -6.10 -4.24 -25.45
CA ALA A 42 -6.50 -3.11 -24.61
C ALA A 42 -5.32 -2.16 -24.34
N PHE A 43 -4.12 -2.72 -24.14
CA PHE A 43 -2.91 -1.93 -23.96
C PHE A 43 -2.49 -1.22 -25.25
N LYS A 44 -2.57 -1.87 -26.43
CA LYS A 44 -2.30 -1.27 -27.74
C LYS A 44 -3.29 -0.15 -28.06
N VAL A 45 -4.57 -0.34 -27.76
CA VAL A 45 -5.60 0.69 -27.94
C VAL A 45 -5.34 1.90 -27.04
N PHE A 46 -5.08 1.66 -25.75
CA PHE A 46 -4.75 2.74 -24.79
C PHE A 46 -3.44 3.46 -25.17
N HIS A 47 -2.41 2.70 -25.54
CA HIS A 47 -1.11 3.25 -25.97
C HIS A 47 -1.26 4.11 -27.22
N ASN A 48 -1.98 3.63 -28.24
CA ASN A 48 -2.22 4.39 -29.46
C ASN A 48 -3.12 5.62 -29.21
N HIS A 49 -3.98 5.59 -28.19
CA HIS A 49 -4.79 6.73 -27.81
C HIS A 49 -3.99 7.87 -27.16
N LEU A 50 -2.86 7.53 -26.53
CA LEU A 50 -1.95 8.45 -25.82
C LEU A 50 -0.74 8.89 -26.63
N MET A 51 -0.42 8.21 -27.74
CA MET A 51 0.62 8.65 -28.67
C MET A 51 0.21 9.99 -29.29
N VAL A 52 1.14 10.94 -29.30
CA VAL A 52 0.97 12.22 -29.98
C VAL A 52 2.10 12.36 -30.98
N ASP A 53 1.74 12.89 -32.15
CA ASP A 53 2.67 13.19 -33.22
C ASP A 53 3.73 14.21 -32.76
N ILE A 54 5.00 13.94 -33.07
CA ILE A 54 6.13 14.75 -32.59
C ILE A 54 6.06 16.15 -33.20
N ASP A 55 5.69 16.27 -34.48
CA ASP A 55 5.63 17.56 -35.15
C ASP A 55 4.50 18.42 -34.55
N SER A 56 3.34 17.82 -34.27
CA SER A 56 2.24 18.46 -33.52
C SER A 56 2.64 18.95 -32.13
N PHE A 57 3.49 18.18 -31.41
CA PHE A 57 4.01 18.58 -30.10
C PHE A 57 4.99 19.75 -30.18
N LEU A 58 5.85 19.78 -31.21
CA LEU A 58 6.81 20.86 -31.42
C LEU A 58 6.12 22.16 -31.86
N ASP A 59 5.06 22.06 -32.65
CA ASP A 59 4.31 23.23 -33.14
C ASP A 59 3.49 23.90 -32.04
N ASN A 60 2.84 23.13 -31.15
CA ASN A 60 2.04 23.71 -30.08
C ASN A 60 1.95 22.83 -28.82
N PRO A 61 2.99 22.83 -27.97
CA PRO A 61 3.06 21.93 -26.81
C PRO A 61 1.92 22.14 -25.82
N ASN A 62 1.42 23.38 -25.66
CA ASN A 62 0.34 23.70 -24.72
C ASN A 62 -0.98 23.02 -25.11
N ILE A 63 -1.30 22.94 -26.41
CA ILE A 63 -2.50 22.26 -26.91
C ILE A 63 -2.38 20.74 -26.73
N VAL A 64 -1.19 20.18 -26.96
CA VAL A 64 -0.96 18.76 -26.72
C VAL A 64 -1.11 18.40 -25.25
N PHE A 65 -0.53 19.20 -24.34
CA PHE A 65 -0.67 18.99 -22.90
C PHE A 65 -2.12 19.10 -22.43
N SER A 66 -2.87 20.10 -22.89
CA SER A 66 -4.29 20.24 -22.53
C SER A 66 -5.14 19.07 -23.06
N THR A 67 -4.87 18.62 -24.29
CA THR A 67 -5.56 17.49 -24.91
C THR A 67 -5.24 16.18 -24.18
N MET A 68 -3.98 15.95 -23.81
CA MET A 68 -3.59 14.79 -23.00
C MET A 68 -4.26 14.82 -21.62
N ALA A 69 -4.23 15.96 -20.93
CA ALA A 69 -4.88 16.12 -19.63
C ALA A 69 -6.38 15.85 -19.71
N GLN A 70 -7.03 16.33 -20.77
CA GLN A 70 -8.45 16.07 -21.01
C GLN A 70 -8.73 14.59 -21.29
N LYS A 71 -7.96 13.94 -22.17
CA LYS A 71 -8.08 12.50 -22.48
C LYS A 71 -7.95 11.65 -21.22
N ILE A 72 -6.92 11.92 -20.41
CA ILE A 72 -6.69 11.27 -19.12
C ILE A 72 -7.88 11.51 -18.19
N SER A 73 -8.39 12.73 -18.11
CA SER A 73 -9.53 13.04 -17.23
C SER A 73 -10.85 12.38 -17.67
N THR A 74 -11.07 12.16 -18.97
CA THR A 74 -12.28 11.49 -19.50
C THR A 74 -12.21 9.97 -19.41
N GLU A 75 -11.04 9.36 -19.63
CA GLU A 75 -10.87 7.90 -19.54
C GLU A 75 -10.70 7.43 -18.09
N VAL A 76 -10.07 8.24 -17.24
CA VAL A 76 -9.98 8.00 -15.80
C VAL A 76 -11.20 8.62 -15.12
N GLN A 77 -12.40 8.14 -15.47
CA GLN A 77 -13.54 8.32 -14.59
C GLN A 77 -13.14 7.71 -13.24
N PRO A 78 -13.09 8.50 -12.14
CA PRO A 78 -12.75 7.95 -10.85
C PRO A 78 -13.79 6.89 -10.54
N SER A 79 -13.39 5.62 -10.53
CA SER A 79 -14.24 4.52 -10.06
C SER A 79 -14.80 4.95 -8.71
N SER A 80 -16.11 5.20 -8.63
CA SER A 80 -16.74 5.97 -7.55
C SER A 80 -16.58 5.34 -6.17
N ASP A 81 -16.15 4.09 -6.09
CA ASP A 81 -16.17 3.31 -4.86
C ASP A 81 -14.74 2.91 -4.42
N LYS A 82 -13.80 3.87 -4.41
CA LYS A 82 -12.50 3.63 -3.77
C LYS A 82 -12.68 3.52 -2.26
N PHE A 83 -12.38 2.35 -1.71
CA PHE A 83 -12.37 2.15 -0.26
C PHE A 83 -11.36 3.11 0.40
N LEU A 84 -11.82 3.83 1.41
CA LEU A 84 -11.01 4.76 2.20
C LEU A 84 -10.71 4.15 3.57
N TRP A 85 -9.43 4.01 3.88
CA TRP A 85 -8.96 3.46 5.15
C TRP A 85 -9.21 4.44 6.29
N ASN A 86 -10.34 4.29 6.99
CA ASN A 86 -10.62 5.02 8.22
C ASN A 86 -9.84 4.44 9.43
N GLN A 87 -9.89 5.12 10.57
CA GLN A 87 -9.17 4.68 11.78
C GLN A 87 -9.52 3.26 12.22
N GLU A 88 -10.81 2.91 12.22
CA GLU A 88 -11.30 1.58 12.61
C GLU A 88 -10.69 0.47 11.74
N SER A 89 -10.79 0.61 10.41
CA SER A 89 -10.26 -0.39 9.47
C SER A 89 -8.73 -0.51 9.55
N GLN A 90 -8.03 0.59 9.80
CA GLN A 90 -6.58 0.59 10.03
C GLN A 90 -6.19 -0.16 11.32
N GLN A 91 -6.93 0.06 12.42
CA GLN A 91 -6.68 -0.62 13.69
C GLN A 91 -6.94 -2.13 13.58
N ILE A 92 -8.06 -2.53 12.98
CA ILE A 92 -8.39 -3.95 12.75
C ILE A 92 -7.31 -4.60 11.87
N PHE A 93 -6.90 -3.92 10.80
CA PHE A 93 -5.81 -4.40 9.95
C PHE A 93 -4.51 -4.60 10.73
N ALA A 94 -4.11 -3.61 11.53
CA ALA A 94 -2.88 -3.69 12.34
C ALA A 94 -2.93 -4.84 13.36
N LYS A 95 -4.08 -5.05 14.03
CA LYS A 95 -4.30 -6.17 14.95
C LYS A 95 -4.13 -7.51 14.24
N ILE A 96 -4.76 -7.68 13.07
CA ILE A 96 -4.68 -8.92 12.28
C ILE A 96 -3.24 -9.18 11.80
N VAL A 97 -2.57 -8.17 11.24
CA VAL A 97 -1.18 -8.30 10.75
C VAL A 97 -0.25 -8.68 11.91
N THR A 98 -0.38 -8.02 13.05
CA THR A 98 0.45 -8.31 14.23
C THR A 98 0.15 -9.68 14.81
N ALA A 99 -1.13 -10.09 14.88
CA ALA A 99 -1.54 -11.40 15.38
C ALA A 99 -1.03 -12.58 14.52
N ILE A 100 -0.97 -12.39 13.20
CA ILE A 100 -0.44 -13.39 12.25
C ILE A 100 1.09 -13.36 12.21
N GLY A 101 1.69 -12.19 12.42
CA GLY A 101 3.13 -11.95 12.33
C GLY A 101 3.49 -11.22 11.03
N LEU A 102 4.29 -10.16 11.13
CA LEU A 102 4.66 -9.31 9.99
C LEU A 102 5.57 -10.04 8.97
N LYS A 103 6.43 -10.95 9.45
CA LYS A 103 7.41 -11.67 8.64
C LYS A 103 6.70 -12.72 7.77
N GLY A 104 6.81 -12.56 6.46
CA GLY A 104 6.24 -13.52 5.50
C GLY A 104 4.72 -13.47 5.30
N ILE A 105 3.98 -12.57 5.95
CA ILE A 105 2.52 -12.45 5.77
C ILE A 105 2.15 -12.09 4.33
N LYS A 106 1.13 -12.79 3.82
CA LYS A 106 0.58 -12.59 2.47
C LYS A 106 -0.79 -11.90 2.52
N PRO A 107 -1.13 -11.03 1.55
CA PRO A 107 -2.43 -10.34 1.53
C PRO A 107 -3.64 -11.29 1.62
N LYS A 108 -3.58 -12.43 0.92
CA LYS A 108 -4.63 -13.47 0.95
C LYS A 108 -4.91 -14.03 2.35
N GLN A 109 -3.92 -14.03 3.26
CA GLN A 109 -4.12 -14.45 4.64
C GLN A 109 -4.90 -13.39 5.42
N ILE A 110 -4.55 -12.11 5.25
CA ILE A 110 -5.21 -10.97 5.92
C ILE A 110 -6.65 -10.82 5.43
N THR A 111 -6.90 -10.93 4.12
CA THR A 111 -8.26 -10.79 3.54
C THR A 111 -9.27 -11.76 4.16
N LYS A 112 -8.85 -12.94 4.64
CA LYS A 112 -9.75 -13.91 5.30
C LYS A 112 -10.31 -13.40 6.63
N TRP A 113 -9.55 -12.55 7.32
CA TRP A 113 -9.87 -12.07 8.66
C TRP A 113 -10.40 -10.63 8.65
N MET A 114 -10.26 -9.90 7.54
CA MET A 114 -10.84 -8.56 7.45
C MET A 114 -12.38 -8.61 7.46
N PRO A 115 -13.06 -7.69 8.17
CA PRO A 115 -14.51 -7.64 8.19
C PRO A 115 -15.11 -7.51 6.79
N LYS A 116 -16.06 -8.39 6.44
CA LYS A 116 -16.73 -8.39 5.13
C LYS A 116 -17.45 -7.06 4.82
N ARG A 117 -17.84 -6.29 5.86
CA ARG A 117 -18.45 -4.96 5.74
C ARG A 117 -17.59 -3.97 4.95
N PHE A 118 -16.27 -4.11 4.99
CA PHE A 118 -15.35 -3.24 4.24
C PHE A 118 -15.24 -3.59 2.75
N LYS A 119 -15.73 -4.77 2.31
CA LYS A 119 -15.68 -5.24 0.92
C LYS A 119 -14.27 -5.16 0.28
N LEU A 120 -13.24 -5.35 1.09
CA LEU A 120 -11.85 -5.23 0.68
C LEU A 120 -11.42 -6.41 -0.20
N ASN A 121 -10.79 -6.10 -1.33
CA ASN A 121 -10.17 -7.12 -2.18
C ASN A 121 -8.69 -7.34 -1.82
N CYS A 122 -8.11 -8.42 -2.33
CA CYS A 122 -6.72 -8.81 -2.05
C CYS A 122 -5.70 -7.73 -2.47
N GLN A 123 -5.97 -6.99 -3.55
CA GLN A 123 -5.10 -5.93 -4.08
C GLN A 123 -5.06 -4.73 -3.14
N GLN A 124 -6.22 -4.29 -2.62
CA GLN A 124 -6.32 -3.20 -1.65
C GLN A 124 -5.57 -3.53 -0.36
N ILE A 125 -5.75 -4.76 0.15
CA ILE A 125 -5.01 -5.27 1.31
C ILE A 125 -3.51 -5.32 1.03
N GLY A 126 -3.10 -5.76 -0.17
CA GLY A 126 -1.69 -5.80 -0.57
C GLY A 126 -1.04 -4.42 -0.61
N SER A 127 -1.72 -3.43 -1.21
CA SER A 127 -1.25 -2.04 -1.23
C SER A 127 -1.11 -1.47 0.18
N HIS A 128 -2.09 -1.72 1.05
CA HIS A 128 -2.04 -1.24 2.44
C HIS A 128 -0.94 -1.95 3.25
N LEU A 129 -0.78 -3.27 3.10
CA LEU A 129 0.30 -4.04 3.72
C LEU A 129 1.69 -3.56 3.28
N GLN A 130 1.86 -3.22 2.00
CA GLN A 130 3.12 -2.68 1.50
C GLN A 130 3.44 -1.34 2.18
N LYS A 131 2.47 -0.42 2.27
CA LYS A 131 2.63 0.85 2.99
C LYS A 131 2.94 0.63 4.47
N TYR A 132 2.26 -0.31 5.11
CA TYR A 132 2.49 -0.69 6.51
C TYR A 132 3.94 -1.18 6.72
N LYS A 133 4.42 -2.10 5.86
CA LYS A 133 5.81 -2.59 5.87
C LYS A 133 6.82 -1.48 5.66
N LEU A 134 6.63 -0.62 4.66
CA LEU A 134 7.51 0.53 4.42
C LEU A 134 7.59 1.46 5.63
N ARG A 135 6.48 1.63 6.36
CA ARG A 135 6.48 2.42 7.59
C ARG A 135 7.27 1.74 8.71
N VAL A 136 7.08 0.45 8.95
CA VAL A 136 7.92 -0.33 9.88
C VAL A 136 9.39 -0.23 9.50
N GLN A 137 9.72 -0.40 8.21
CA GLN A 137 11.10 -0.28 7.73
C GLN A 137 11.73 1.06 8.13
N ARG A 138 11.00 2.16 7.95
CA ARG A 138 11.45 3.51 8.33
C ARG A 138 11.59 3.68 9.85
N ASP A 139 10.57 3.27 10.60
CA ASP A 139 10.51 3.42 12.06
C ASP A 139 11.66 2.67 12.76
N PHE A 140 12.12 1.56 12.18
CA PHE A 140 13.19 0.71 12.69
C PHE A 140 14.51 0.82 11.90
N GLN A 141 14.59 1.73 10.92
CA GLN A 141 15.80 1.96 10.09
C GLN A 141 16.36 0.68 9.44
N LEU A 142 15.47 -0.18 8.92
CA LEU A 142 15.88 -1.43 8.28
C LEU A 142 16.31 -1.18 6.83
N TYR A 143 17.36 -1.87 6.39
CA TYR A 143 17.89 -1.78 5.04
C TYR A 143 17.06 -2.62 4.04
N SER A 144 16.53 -3.75 4.49
CA SER A 144 15.73 -4.65 3.65
C SER A 144 14.56 -5.29 4.42
N PHE A 145 13.61 -5.86 3.68
CA PHE A 145 12.46 -6.57 4.27
C PHE A 145 12.84 -7.90 4.93
N ASP A 146 14.03 -8.44 4.68
CA ASP A 146 14.50 -9.68 5.31
C ASP A 146 14.80 -9.47 6.80
N GLN A 147 15.03 -8.23 7.22
CA GLN A 147 15.26 -7.84 8.61
C GLN A 147 13.96 -7.65 9.41
N PHE A 148 12.78 -7.83 8.78
CA PHE A 148 11.53 -7.77 9.53
C PHE A 148 11.41 -8.92 10.52
N GLU A 149 10.96 -8.58 11.72
CA GLU A 149 10.56 -9.52 12.75
C GLU A 149 9.09 -9.36 13.11
N ASN A 150 8.46 -10.42 13.62
CA ASN A 150 7.02 -10.45 13.86
C ASN A 150 6.52 -9.49 14.95
N TRP A 151 7.39 -9.09 15.87
CA TRP A 151 7.08 -8.14 16.94
C TRP A 151 7.12 -6.67 16.46
N MET A 152 7.63 -6.39 15.26
CA MET A 152 7.77 -5.01 14.78
C MET A 152 6.42 -4.44 14.35
N VAL A 153 6.06 -3.30 14.94
CA VAL A 153 4.83 -2.55 14.63
C VAL A 153 5.14 -1.07 14.44
N PRO A 154 4.41 -0.34 13.57
CA PRO A 154 4.65 1.09 13.38
C PRO A 154 4.50 1.89 14.67
N LYS A 155 5.45 2.78 14.97
CA LYS A 155 5.52 3.53 16.24
C LYS A 155 4.35 4.49 16.46
N HIS A 156 3.76 5.00 15.38
CA HIS A 156 2.61 5.89 15.44
C HIS A 156 1.30 5.18 15.84
N LEU A 157 1.25 3.84 15.77
CA LEU A 157 0.06 3.07 16.05
C LEU A 157 -0.02 2.81 17.56
N GLN A 158 -0.47 3.82 18.31
CA GLN A 158 -0.64 3.78 19.77
C GLN A 158 -1.88 2.95 20.17
N ASP A 159 -1.98 1.70 19.70
CA ASP A 159 -3.05 0.77 20.07
C ASP A 159 -2.50 -0.27 21.08
N PRO A 160 -2.94 -0.23 22.35
CA PRO A 160 -2.45 -1.15 23.38
C PRO A 160 -2.65 -2.64 23.05
N VAL A 161 -3.68 -2.97 22.26
CA VAL A 161 -3.93 -4.35 21.85
C VAL A 161 -2.89 -4.80 20.83
N VAL A 162 -2.49 -3.91 19.92
CA VAL A 162 -1.43 -4.20 18.95
C VAL A 162 -0.08 -4.36 19.64
N GLU A 163 0.25 -3.51 20.60
CA GLU A 163 1.47 -3.64 21.40
C GLU A 163 1.49 -4.95 22.20
N ALA A 164 0.36 -5.31 22.82
CA ALA A 164 0.24 -6.57 23.56
C ALA A 164 0.40 -7.80 22.63
N LEU A 165 -0.14 -7.75 21.41
CA LEU A 165 0.05 -8.81 20.41
C LEU A 165 1.51 -8.88 19.94
N ALA A 166 2.14 -7.73 19.70
CA ALA A 166 3.55 -7.63 19.32
C ALA A 166 4.47 -8.23 20.40
N ALA A 167 4.19 -7.94 21.67
CA ALA A 167 4.95 -8.47 22.79
C ALA A 167 4.92 -10.00 22.89
N LYS A 168 3.83 -10.67 22.46
CA LYS A 168 3.75 -12.14 22.44
C LYS A 168 4.82 -12.76 21.53
N TRP A 169 5.17 -12.09 20.43
CA TRP A 169 6.21 -12.56 19.50
C TRP A 169 7.62 -12.52 20.06
N LEU A 170 7.83 -11.90 21.22
CA LEU A 170 9.11 -11.96 21.94
C LEU A 170 9.29 -13.32 22.66
N ASP A 171 8.22 -14.08 22.92
CA ASP A 171 8.33 -15.46 23.41
C ASP A 171 8.60 -16.41 22.23
N GLN A 172 9.75 -17.08 22.25
CA GLN A 172 10.16 -18.03 21.21
C GLN A 172 9.20 -19.22 21.03
N ARG A 173 8.37 -19.52 22.04
CA ARG A 173 7.38 -20.59 21.98
C ARG A 173 6.09 -20.14 21.29
N TYR A 174 5.92 -18.85 21.07
CA TYR A 174 4.72 -18.33 20.43
C TYR A 174 4.76 -18.58 18.92
N GLN A 175 3.75 -19.30 18.41
CA GLN A 175 3.63 -19.70 17.01
C GLN A 175 2.53 -18.92 16.25
N GLY A 176 2.08 -17.80 16.82
CA GLY A 176 1.00 -16.98 16.28
C GLY A 176 -0.35 -17.16 16.99
N THR A 177 -1.32 -16.36 16.57
CA THR A 177 -2.67 -16.32 17.17
C THR A 177 -3.58 -17.41 16.60
N SER A 178 -4.39 -18.04 17.45
CA SER A 178 -5.35 -19.06 17.01
C SER A 178 -6.46 -18.47 16.12
N GLN A 179 -7.11 -19.30 15.30
CA GLN A 179 -8.21 -18.84 14.43
C GLN A 179 -9.38 -18.21 15.22
N ALA A 180 -9.71 -18.77 16.38
CA ALA A 180 -10.78 -18.26 17.24
C ALA A 180 -10.44 -16.87 17.82
N GLU A 181 -9.18 -16.63 18.16
CA GLU A 181 -8.72 -15.31 18.61
C GLU A 181 -8.67 -14.30 17.46
N LEU A 182 -8.22 -14.72 16.26
CA LEU A 182 -8.23 -13.86 15.07
C LEU A 182 -9.65 -13.39 14.72
N MET A 183 -10.64 -14.26 14.88
CA MET A 183 -12.04 -13.92 14.66
C MET A 183 -12.52 -12.81 15.61
N LYS A 184 -12.12 -12.86 16.88
CA LYS A 184 -12.46 -11.82 17.88
C LYS A 184 -11.80 -10.47 17.59
N LEU A 185 -10.63 -10.45 16.94
CA LEU A 185 -9.96 -9.21 16.55
C LEU A 185 -10.64 -8.50 15.36
N SER A 186 -11.52 -9.21 14.67
CA SER A 186 -12.24 -8.74 13.47
C SER A 186 -13.70 -8.38 13.70
N GLU A 187 -14.16 -8.39 14.95
CA GLU A 187 -15.51 -7.89 15.32
C GLU A 187 -15.48 -6.37 15.47
#